data_AF-A0ABD2NX16-F1
#
_entry.id   AF-A0ABD2NX16-F1
#
_cell.length_a   1.000
_cell.length_b   1.000
_cell.length_c   1.000
_cell.angle_alpha   90.00
_cell.angle_beta   90.00
_cell.angle_gamma   90.00
#
_symmetry.space_group_name_H-M   'P 1'
#
loop_
_entity.id
_entity.type
_entity.pdbx_description
1 polymer ?
#
loop_
_entity_poly.entity_id
_entity_poly.type
_entity_poly.pdbx_seq_one_letter_code
_entity_poly.pdbx_strand_id
1 'polypeptide(L)'
;MKEKPLLDKVEERLRAGLNDVSIFKKYQFKLEEIEPFKYRAKDAWRAVTKIAIREARLKEIKQEIFNCQKLKGYFEDNPTDLQVLRHDKTLHTVRIQEHLSDVPEYILPPSLKNLAGINKRKRKNHRNISRSKKTKFEATNNNPLLSMKFEGFTKNQRKNEQKHFLKINIEDIHVF
;
A
#
# COMPACT_ATOMS: atom_id res chain seq x y z
N MET A 1 -38.52 14.06 -18.80
CA MET A 1 -39.28 15.33 -18.91
C MET A 1 -39.85 15.83 -17.57
N LYS A 2 -40.13 14.99 -16.57
CA LYS A 2 -40.74 15.43 -15.28
C LYS A 2 -39.87 16.34 -14.41
N GLU A 3 -38.54 16.27 -14.52
CA GLU A 3 -37.59 16.99 -13.65
C GLU A 3 -37.15 18.36 -14.19
N LYS A 4 -37.40 18.63 -15.47
CA LYS A 4 -37.05 19.90 -16.13
C LYS A 4 -37.60 21.15 -15.41
N PRO A 5 -38.89 21.21 -15.00
CA PRO A 5 -39.42 22.38 -14.31
C PRO A 5 -38.82 22.60 -12.91
N LEU A 6 -38.27 21.56 -12.28
CA LEU A 6 -37.55 21.70 -11.00
C LEU A 6 -36.14 22.25 -11.22
N LEU A 7 -35.46 21.79 -12.27
CA LEU A 7 -34.16 22.30 -12.67
C LEU A 7 -34.21 23.79 -13.00
N ASP A 8 -35.23 24.22 -13.75
CA ASP A 8 -35.42 25.62 -14.14
C ASP A 8 -35.61 26.53 -12.90
N LYS A 9 -36.42 26.11 -11.92
CA LYS A 9 -36.60 26.84 -10.64
C LYS A 9 -35.32 26.96 -9.82
N VAL A 10 -34.51 25.90 -9.80
CA VAL A 10 -33.22 25.91 -9.10
C VAL A 10 -32.25 26.85 -9.82
N GLU A 11 -32.22 26.82 -11.16
CA GLU A 11 -31.37 27.69 -11.96
C GLU A 11 -31.73 29.17 -11.78
N GLU A 12 -33.01 29.53 -11.78
CA GLU A 12 -33.49 30.89 -11.49
C GLU A 12 -33.06 31.38 -10.11
N ARG A 13 -33.24 30.55 -9.07
CA ARG A 13 -32.87 30.91 -7.69
C ARG A 13 -31.37 31.13 -7.53
N LEU A 14 -30.55 30.36 -8.24
CA LEU A 14 -29.10 30.48 -8.15
C LEU A 14 -28.54 31.63 -9.02
N ARG A 15 -29.21 32.00 -10.13
CA ARG A 15 -28.85 33.17 -10.96
C ARG A 15 -28.95 34.49 -10.20
N ALA A 16 -29.88 34.62 -9.25
CA ALA A 16 -30.06 35.85 -8.48
C ALA A 16 -28.87 36.21 -7.56
N GLY A 17 -27.97 35.28 -7.25
CA GLY A 17 -26.84 35.49 -6.33
C GLY A 17 -25.45 35.51 -6.97
N LEU A 18 -25.34 35.21 -8.27
CA LEU A 18 -24.07 35.03 -8.97
C LEU A 18 -24.16 35.69 -10.36
N ASN A 19 -23.19 36.56 -10.69
CA ASN A 19 -23.11 37.42 -11.88
C ASN A 19 -23.36 36.72 -13.24
N ASP A 20 -24.61 36.39 -13.58
CA ASP A 20 -25.10 35.87 -14.87
C ASP A 20 -24.35 34.67 -15.49
N VAL A 21 -23.48 34.00 -14.73
CA VAL A 21 -22.81 32.78 -15.18
C VAL A 21 -23.76 31.61 -14.95
N SER A 22 -24.15 30.90 -16.02
CA SER A 22 -24.90 29.64 -15.90
C SER A 22 -24.08 28.63 -15.08
N ILE A 23 -24.55 28.37 -13.85
CA ILE A 23 -23.90 27.51 -12.86
C ILE A 23 -23.93 26.05 -13.32
N PHE A 24 -25.04 25.66 -13.97
CA PHE A 24 -25.20 24.32 -14.53
C PHE A 24 -24.56 24.25 -15.91
N LYS A 25 -23.26 23.95 -15.94
CA LYS A 25 -22.58 23.62 -17.18
C LYS A 25 -23.02 22.24 -17.64
N LYS A 26 -23.50 22.16 -18.89
CA LYS A 26 -23.76 20.88 -19.55
C LYS A 26 -22.46 20.06 -19.52
N TYR A 27 -22.54 18.83 -19.04
CA TYR A 27 -21.41 17.92 -19.06
C TYR A 27 -21.11 17.55 -20.52
N GLN A 28 -20.07 18.16 -21.08
CA GLN A 28 -19.59 17.84 -22.42
C GLN A 28 -18.69 16.60 -22.33
N PHE A 29 -19.29 15.44 -22.57
CA PHE A 29 -18.56 14.18 -22.59
C PHE A 29 -17.87 14.00 -23.94
N LYS A 30 -16.55 14.20 -23.97
CA LYS A 30 -15.72 13.92 -25.14
C LYS A 30 -15.45 12.43 -25.25
N LEU A 31 -16.25 11.74 -26.05
CA LEU A 31 -16.12 10.29 -26.21
C LEU A 31 -14.73 9.87 -26.72
N GLU A 32 -14.13 10.70 -27.57
CA GLU A 32 -12.78 10.55 -28.14
C GLU A 32 -11.71 10.35 -27.05
N GLU A 33 -11.82 11.04 -25.91
CA GLU A 33 -10.84 10.92 -24.82
C GLU A 33 -10.96 9.60 -24.05
N ILE A 34 -12.11 8.90 -24.17
CA ILE A 34 -12.39 7.63 -23.50
C ILE A 34 -12.01 6.42 -24.37
N GLU A 35 -12.02 6.56 -25.69
CA GLU A 35 -11.73 5.45 -26.62
C GLU A 35 -10.44 4.67 -26.31
N PRO A 36 -9.32 5.30 -25.91
CA PRO A 36 -8.11 4.58 -25.55
C PRO A 36 -8.31 3.60 -24.39
N PHE A 37 -9.13 3.96 -23.39
CA PHE A 37 -9.41 3.10 -22.24
C PHE A 37 -10.20 1.85 -22.60
N LYS A 38 -10.88 1.83 -23.75
CA LYS A 38 -11.67 0.69 -24.23
C LYS A 38 -10.84 -0.57 -24.28
N TYR A 39 -9.59 -0.49 -24.71
CA TYR A 39 -8.69 -1.65 -24.77
C TYR A 39 -8.37 -2.17 -23.37
N ARG A 40 -8.05 -1.27 -22.42
CA ARG A 40 -7.75 -1.64 -21.03
C ARG A 40 -8.95 -2.25 -20.31
N ALA A 41 -10.14 -1.68 -20.52
CA ALA A 41 -11.38 -2.20 -19.98
C ALA A 41 -11.73 -3.59 -20.54
N LYS A 42 -11.47 -3.82 -21.84
CA LYS A 42 -11.64 -5.14 -22.47
C LYS A 42 -10.67 -6.19 -21.90
N ASP A 43 -9.43 -5.81 -21.61
CA ASP A 43 -8.46 -6.72 -20.99
C ASP A 43 -8.94 -7.16 -19.60
N ALA A 44 -9.46 -6.21 -18.81
CA ALA A 44 -10.06 -6.51 -17.51
C ALA A 44 -11.29 -7.40 -17.62
N TRP A 45 -12.17 -7.11 -18.59
CA TRP A 45 -13.34 -7.94 -18.85
C TRP A 45 -12.96 -9.39 -19.19
N ARG A 46 -11.95 -9.58 -20.05
CA ARG A 46 -11.48 -10.91 -20.46
C ARG A 46 -10.90 -11.72 -19.30
N ALA A 47 -10.31 -11.06 -18.31
CA ALA A 47 -9.80 -11.72 -17.10
C ALA A 47 -10.94 -12.26 -16.21
N VAL A 48 -12.13 -11.67 -16.26
CA VAL A 48 -13.29 -12.07 -15.46
C VAL A 48 -14.09 -13.15 -16.20
N THR A 49 -13.84 -14.41 -15.86
CA THR A 49 -14.57 -15.57 -16.40
C THR A 49 -15.59 -16.13 -15.41
N LYS A 50 -16.57 -16.92 -15.88
CA LYS A 50 -17.53 -17.60 -14.99
C LYS A 50 -16.86 -18.48 -13.92
N ILE A 51 -15.74 -19.11 -14.30
CA ILE A 51 -14.93 -19.94 -13.41
C ILE A 51 -14.32 -19.06 -12.33
N ALA A 52 -13.72 -17.94 -12.72
CA ALA A 52 -13.13 -16.98 -11.79
C ALA A 52 -14.15 -16.41 -10.80
N ILE A 53 -15.37 -16.11 -11.25
CA ILE A 53 -16.46 -15.63 -10.38
C ILE A 53 -16.82 -16.71 -9.35
N ARG A 54 -16.98 -17.96 -9.78
CA ARG A 54 -17.29 -19.08 -8.89
C ARG A 54 -16.19 -19.30 -7.86
N GLU A 55 -14.93 -19.28 -8.27
CA GLU A 55 -13.77 -19.46 -7.38
C GLU A 55 -13.63 -18.31 -6.38
N ALA A 56 -13.82 -17.07 -6.84
CA ALA A 56 -13.83 -15.89 -5.97
C ALA A 56 -14.95 -15.99 -4.93
N ARG A 57 -16.15 -16.42 -5.33
CA ARG A 57 -17.29 -16.58 -4.42
C ARG A 57 -17.06 -17.68 -3.39
N LEU A 58 -16.48 -18.82 -3.80
CA LEU A 58 -16.11 -19.89 -2.87
C LEU A 58 -15.05 -19.42 -1.86
N LYS A 59 -14.05 -18.65 -2.31
CA LYS A 59 -13.03 -18.05 -1.44
C LYS A 59 -13.65 -17.08 -0.42
N GLU A 60 -14.55 -16.22 -0.88
CA GLU A 60 -15.28 -15.27 -0.03
C GLU A 60 -16.07 -15.99 1.06
N ILE A 61 -16.90 -16.99 0.69
CA ILE A 61 -17.69 -17.77 1.65
C ILE A 61 -16.80 -18.48 2.66
N LYS A 62 -15.68 -19.07 2.22
CA LYS A 62 -14.73 -19.74 3.12
C LYS A 62 -14.12 -18.77 4.13
N GLN A 63 -13.74 -17.58 3.68
CA GLN A 63 -13.20 -16.54 4.56
C GLN A 63 -14.25 -16.01 5.53
N GLU A 64 -15.50 -15.90 5.08
CA GLU A 64 -16.65 -15.53 5.91
C GLU A 64 -16.88 -16.56 7.02
N ILE A 65 -16.82 -17.86 6.70
CA ILE A 65 -16.98 -18.96 7.67
C ILE A 65 -15.92 -18.86 8.78
N PHE A 66 -14.66 -18.58 8.43
CA PHE A 66 -13.59 -18.42 9.43
C PHE A 66 -13.71 -17.15 10.27
N ASN A 67 -14.24 -16.06 9.69
CA ASN A 67 -14.38 -14.78 10.37
C ASN A 67 -15.67 -14.66 11.20
N CYS A 68 -16.68 -15.47 10.89
CA CYS A 68 -17.99 -15.43 11.55
C CYS A 68 -17.86 -15.80 13.04
N GLN A 69 -18.20 -14.85 13.92
CA GLN A 69 -18.13 -15.06 15.38
C GLN A 69 -19.08 -16.16 15.87
N LYS A 70 -20.26 -16.31 15.24
CA LYS A 70 -21.27 -17.30 15.63
C LYS A 70 -20.80 -18.74 15.41
N LEU A 71 -19.92 -18.95 14.43
CA LEU A 71 -19.40 -20.28 14.10
C LEU A 71 -18.17 -20.67 14.93
N LYS A 72 -17.57 -19.73 15.68
CA LYS A 72 -16.38 -20.02 16.49
C LYS A 72 -16.66 -21.09 17.55
N GLY A 73 -17.76 -20.95 18.31
CA GLY A 73 -18.15 -21.96 19.31
C GLY A 73 -18.45 -23.33 18.70
N TYR A 74 -19.12 -23.36 17.53
CA TYR A 74 -19.37 -24.62 16.81
C TYR A 74 -18.07 -25.36 16.45
N PHE A 75 -17.04 -24.62 16.03
CA PHE A 75 -15.74 -25.20 15.67
C PHE A 75 -14.87 -25.58 16.87
N GLU A 76 -15.11 -24.99 18.05
CA GLU A 76 -14.51 -25.45 19.30
C GLU A 76 -15.04 -26.84 19.68
N ASP A 77 -16.34 -27.05 19.49
CA ASP A 77 -16.99 -28.35 19.74
C ASP A 77 -16.71 -29.38 18.63
N ASN A 78 -16.51 -28.93 17.38
CA ASN A 78 -16.27 -29.79 16.20
C ASN A 78 -14.94 -29.44 15.49
N PRO A 79 -13.78 -29.86 16.05
CA PRO A 79 -12.48 -29.52 15.48
C PRO A 79 -12.22 -30.19 14.12
N THR A 80 -12.88 -31.31 13.83
CA THR A 80 -12.78 -32.04 12.55
C THR A 80 -13.26 -31.20 11.38
N ASP A 81 -14.38 -30.49 11.54
CA ASP A 81 -15.01 -29.70 10.47
C ASP A 81 -14.14 -28.48 10.10
N LEU A 82 -13.55 -27.86 11.12
CA LEU A 82 -12.56 -26.79 10.93
C LEU A 82 -11.33 -27.31 10.18
N GLN A 83 -10.90 -28.54 10.48
CA GLN A 83 -9.77 -29.17 9.84
C GLN A 83 -10.08 -29.53 8.37
N VAL A 84 -11.27 -30.04 8.07
CA VAL A 84 -11.76 -30.28 6.70
C VAL A 84 -11.77 -28.98 5.89
N LEU A 85 -12.30 -27.90 6.47
CA LEU A 85 -12.31 -26.58 5.81
C LEU A 85 -10.88 -26.05 5.56
N ARG A 86 -9.89 -26.39 6.39
CA ARG A 86 -8.50 -26.00 6.17
C ARG A 86 -7.81 -26.80 5.07
N HIS A 87 -8.10 -28.10 4.99
CA HIS A 87 -7.42 -29.04 4.08
C HIS A 87 -8.05 -29.15 2.69
N ASP A 88 -9.15 -28.44 2.45
CA ASP A 88 -9.77 -28.36 1.13
C ASP A 88 -8.74 -28.03 0.03
N LYS A 89 -8.95 -28.63 -1.15
CA LYS A 89 -8.10 -28.39 -2.33
C LYS A 89 -7.89 -26.89 -2.53
N THR A 90 -6.65 -26.51 -2.80
CA THR A 90 -6.31 -25.13 -3.15
C THR A 90 -7.21 -24.70 -4.30
N LEU A 91 -8.14 -23.78 -4.03
CA LEU A 91 -8.90 -23.13 -5.09
C LEU A 91 -7.88 -22.57 -6.07
N HIS A 92 -8.05 -22.83 -7.37
CA HIS A 92 -7.20 -22.17 -8.35
C HIS A 92 -7.41 -20.68 -8.13
N THR A 93 -6.37 -20.00 -7.65
CA THR A 93 -6.46 -18.57 -7.43
C THR A 93 -6.68 -17.96 -8.80
N VAL A 94 -7.81 -17.27 -8.99
CA VAL A 94 -8.05 -16.47 -10.19
C VAL A 94 -6.78 -15.70 -10.48
N ARG A 95 -6.20 -15.91 -11.67
CA ARG A 95 -4.92 -15.31 -12.01
C ARG A 95 -5.07 -13.79 -12.03
N ILE A 96 -4.65 -13.15 -10.95
CA ILE A 96 -4.67 -11.70 -10.81
C ILE A 96 -3.59 -11.15 -11.74
N GLN A 97 -4.01 -10.36 -12.73
CA GLN A 97 -3.08 -9.64 -13.59
C GLN A 97 -2.69 -8.33 -12.89
N GLU A 98 -1.60 -8.33 -12.12
CA GLU A 98 -1.16 -7.14 -11.37
C GLU A 98 -0.98 -5.91 -12.27
N HIS A 99 -0.46 -6.10 -13.48
CA HIS A 99 -0.25 -5.04 -14.46
C HIS A 99 -1.54 -4.37 -14.97
N LEU A 100 -2.70 -5.00 -14.76
CA LEU A 100 -3.99 -4.46 -15.16
C LEU A 100 -4.47 -3.36 -14.21
N SER A 101 -3.87 -3.26 -13.02
CA SER A 101 -4.12 -2.18 -12.06
C SER A 101 -3.59 -0.82 -12.53
N ASP A 102 -2.53 -0.82 -13.32
CA ASP A 102 -1.91 0.40 -13.86
C ASP A 102 -2.45 0.72 -15.26
N VAL A 103 -2.54 1.99 -15.62
CA VAL A 103 -2.93 2.42 -16.98
C VAL A 103 -1.71 3.02 -17.67
N PRO A 104 -1.24 2.42 -18.78
CA PRO A 104 -0.09 2.93 -19.50
C PRO A 104 -0.27 4.38 -19.97
N GLU A 105 0.82 5.14 -19.99
CA GLU A 105 0.80 6.57 -20.32
C GLU A 105 0.20 6.87 -21.70
N TYR A 106 0.36 5.96 -22.66
CA TYR A 106 -0.16 6.13 -24.02
C TYR A 106 -1.70 5.98 -24.09
N ILE A 107 -2.34 5.38 -23.09
CA ILE A 107 -3.80 5.26 -23.00
C ILE A 107 -4.42 6.51 -22.37
N LEU A 108 -3.66 7.27 -21.60
CA LEU A 108 -4.19 8.41 -20.86
C LEU A 108 -4.35 9.65 -21.76
N PRO A 109 -5.54 10.27 -21.80
CA PRO A 109 -5.75 11.49 -22.56
C PRO A 109 -4.95 12.65 -21.93
N PRO A 110 -4.49 13.62 -22.75
CA PRO A 110 -3.64 14.72 -22.28
C PRO A 110 -4.30 15.56 -21.18
N SER A 111 -5.63 15.68 -21.20
CA SER A 111 -6.45 16.31 -20.17
C SER A 111 -6.25 15.66 -18.78
N LEU A 112 -6.11 14.34 -18.71
CA LEU A 112 -5.96 13.58 -17.47
C LEU A 112 -4.50 13.40 -17.04
N LYS A 113 -3.52 13.44 -17.95
CA LYS A 113 -2.09 13.24 -17.63
C LYS A 113 -1.58 14.20 -16.54
N ASN A 114 -2.06 15.45 -16.56
CA ASN A 114 -1.67 16.46 -15.58
C ASN A 114 -2.31 16.22 -14.20
N LEU A 115 -3.52 15.68 -14.17
CA LEU A 115 -4.25 15.39 -12.93
C LEU A 115 -3.71 14.13 -12.23
N ALA A 116 -3.33 13.12 -13.01
CA ALA A 116 -2.82 11.85 -12.52
C ALA A 116 -1.40 11.94 -11.90
N GLY A 117 -0.76 13.12 -11.91
CA GLY A 117 0.57 13.32 -11.31
C GLY A 117 1.70 12.54 -12.01
N ILE A 118 1.44 11.98 -13.19
CA ILE A 118 2.38 11.18 -13.99
C ILE A 118 3.54 12.06 -14.50
N ASN A 119 3.28 13.35 -14.68
CA ASN A 119 4.26 14.36 -15.01
C ASN A 119 5.13 14.83 -13.82
N LYS A 120 5.14 14.12 -12.68
CA LYS A 120 6.19 14.30 -11.67
C LYS A 120 7.50 13.83 -12.30
N ARG A 121 8.17 14.74 -13.01
CA ARG A 121 9.57 14.66 -13.41
C ARG A 121 10.29 13.97 -12.28
N LYS A 122 10.74 12.72 -12.50
CA LYS A 122 11.66 12.05 -11.57
C LYS A 122 12.71 13.10 -11.26
N ARG A 123 12.70 13.68 -10.06
CA ARG A 123 13.81 14.53 -9.62
C ARG A 123 15.01 13.64 -9.87
N LYS A 124 15.91 14.05 -10.77
CA LYS A 124 17.15 13.33 -11.00
C LYS A 124 17.73 13.15 -9.61
N ASN A 125 17.64 11.93 -9.07
CA ASN A 125 18.44 11.55 -7.94
C ASN A 125 19.84 11.70 -8.50
N HIS A 126 20.48 12.83 -8.17
CA HIS A 126 21.92 12.96 -8.31
C HIS A 126 22.45 11.78 -7.50
N ARG A 127 22.76 10.70 -8.21
CA ARG A 127 23.46 9.55 -7.67
C ARG A 127 24.59 10.14 -6.84
N ASN A 128 24.62 9.80 -5.56
CA ASN A 128 25.63 10.23 -4.63
C ASN A 128 27.00 10.03 -5.29
N ILE A 129 27.55 11.11 -5.86
CA ILE A 129 28.96 11.16 -6.17
C ILE A 129 29.61 10.89 -4.81
N SER A 130 30.48 9.89 -4.74
CA SER A 130 31.13 9.47 -3.50
C SER A 130 31.96 10.65 -2.99
N ARG A 131 31.32 11.54 -2.23
CA ARG A 131 32.00 12.60 -1.51
C ARG A 131 32.99 11.91 -0.59
N SER A 132 34.28 12.16 -0.85
CA SER A 132 35.38 11.66 -0.05
C SER A 132 35.10 11.84 1.44
N LYS A 133 35.60 10.93 2.28
CA LYS A 133 35.40 10.99 3.73
C LYS A 133 35.77 12.38 4.31
N LYS A 134 36.77 13.06 3.72
CA LYS A 134 37.15 14.43 4.07
C LYS A 134 36.03 15.45 3.83
N THR A 135 35.41 15.45 2.65
CA THR A 135 34.37 16.44 2.30
C THR A 135 33.07 16.19 3.06
N LYS A 136 32.77 14.93 3.44
CA LYS A 136 31.69 14.63 4.38
C LYS A 136 32.00 15.13 5.79
N PHE A 137 33.22 14.93 6.29
CA PHE A 137 33.64 15.38 7.63
C PHE A 137 33.60 16.90 7.78
N GLU A 138 34.07 17.62 6.76
CA GLU A 138 33.99 19.09 6.72
C GLU A 138 32.53 19.56 6.68
N ALA A 139 31.67 18.93 5.87
CA ALA A 139 30.25 19.28 5.82
C ALA A 139 29.50 19.00 7.14
N THR A 140 29.90 17.96 7.89
CA THR A 140 29.34 17.69 9.22
C THR A 140 29.86 18.66 10.28
N ASN A 141 31.14 19.07 10.20
CA ASN A 141 31.71 20.05 11.13
C ASN A 141 31.16 21.46 10.91
N ASN A 142 30.90 21.82 9.65
CA ASN A 142 30.32 23.11 9.28
C ASN A 142 28.80 23.20 9.57
N ASN A 143 28.17 22.11 9.99
CA ASN A 143 26.77 22.12 10.43
C ASN A 143 26.70 22.17 11.97
N PRO A 144 26.26 23.30 12.56
CA PRO A 144 26.27 23.49 14.01
C PRO A 144 25.35 22.53 14.76
N LEU A 145 24.38 21.90 14.09
CA LEU A 145 23.48 20.90 14.71
C LEU A 145 24.10 19.50 14.76
N LEU A 146 25.10 19.20 13.91
CA LEU A 146 25.73 17.89 13.81
C LEU A 146 27.12 17.84 14.45
N SER A 147 27.82 18.97 14.50
CA SER A 147 29.17 19.06 15.07
C SER A 147 29.18 19.13 16.60
N MET A 148 28.02 19.27 17.24
CA MET A 148 27.88 19.21 18.71
C MET A 148 28.21 17.80 19.22
N LYS A 149 29.39 17.63 19.81
CA LYS A 149 29.75 16.44 20.58
C LYS A 149 29.26 16.60 22.01
N PHE A 150 28.22 15.85 22.37
CA PHE A 150 27.73 15.77 23.73
C PHE A 150 28.59 14.79 24.54
N GLU A 151 29.45 15.31 25.40
CA GLU A 151 30.14 14.53 26.43
C GLU A 151 29.14 14.28 27.57
N GLY A 152 28.60 13.06 27.63
CA GLY A 152 27.56 12.71 28.59
C GLY A 152 28.00 12.81 30.05
N PHE A 153 27.03 12.78 30.96
CA PHE A 153 27.29 12.83 32.41
C PHE A 153 27.99 11.55 32.91
N THR A 154 29.16 11.72 33.54
CA THR A 154 29.95 10.64 34.15
C THR A 154 29.14 9.93 35.25
N LYS A 155 28.68 8.70 35.00
CA LYS A 155 28.01 7.89 36.03
C LYS A 155 29.06 7.24 36.95
N ASN A 156 28.93 7.51 38.25
CA ASN A 156 29.71 6.90 39.34
C ASN A 156 29.68 5.36 39.27
N GLN A 157 30.87 4.77 39.34
CA GLN A 157 31.09 3.33 39.35
C GLN A 157 30.59 2.71 40.67
N ARG A 158 29.74 1.68 40.58
CA ARG A 158 29.53 0.73 41.67
C ARG A 158 30.39 -0.50 41.41
N LYS A 159 31.38 -0.74 42.28
CA LYS A 159 32.18 -1.97 42.30
C LYS A 159 31.27 -3.12 42.73
N ASN A 160 31.18 -4.17 41.91
CA ASN A 160 30.68 -5.46 42.35
C ASN A 160 31.73 -6.54 42.07
N GLU A 161 31.94 -7.33 43.11
CA GLU A 161 33.00 -8.29 43.34
C GLU A 161 33.01 -9.44 42.33
N GLN A 162 34.22 -9.85 41.93
CA GLN A 162 34.46 -11.05 41.15
C GLN A 162 34.24 -12.28 42.04
N LYS A 163 33.22 -13.08 41.74
CA LYS A 163 33.19 -14.51 42.11
C LYS A 163 33.10 -15.32 40.84
N HIS A 164 34.25 -15.76 40.32
CA HIS A 164 34.27 -16.89 39.38
C HIS A 164 35.41 -17.85 39.71
N PHE A 165 34.96 -18.94 40.35
CA PHE A 165 35.43 -20.32 40.30
C PHE A 165 36.56 -20.63 39.30
N LEU A 166 37.66 -21.14 39.86
CA LEU A 166 38.67 -21.94 39.17
C LEU A 166 37.98 -23.10 38.43
N LYS A 167 38.02 -23.08 37.10
CA LYS A 167 37.90 -24.31 36.31
C LYS A 167 39.27 -24.97 36.32
N ILE A 168 39.40 -26.04 37.10
CA ILE A 168 40.53 -26.96 37.04
C ILE A 168 40.40 -27.69 35.70
N ASN A 169 41.40 -27.55 34.83
CA ASN A 169 41.50 -28.33 33.59
C ASN A 169 42.04 -29.72 33.94
N ILE A 170 41.36 -30.75 33.42
CA ILE A 170 41.55 -32.18 33.74
C ILE A 170 42.69 -32.81 32.91
N GLU A 171 43.69 -32.02 32.49
CA GLU A 171 44.83 -32.55 31.71
C GLU A 171 46.11 -32.75 32.52
N ASP A 172 46.09 -32.44 33.81
CA ASP A 172 47.15 -32.81 34.75
C ASP A 172 46.63 -33.90 35.69
N ILE A 173 46.87 -35.17 35.35
CA ILE A 173 47.44 -36.21 36.24
C ILE A 173 47.71 -37.47 35.40
N HIS A 174 49.00 -37.70 35.23
CA HIS A 174 49.66 -38.88 34.70
C HIS A 174 49.78 -39.94 35.82
N VAL A 175 49.66 -41.22 35.46
CA VAL A 175 50.20 -42.45 36.12
C VAL A 175 49.86 -42.70 37.59
N PHE A 176 48.99 -43.69 37.85
CA PHE A 176 49.35 -45.05 38.27
C PHE A 176 48.14 -45.98 38.08
#